data_AF-A0A7Y2FXX6-F1
#
_entry.id   AF-A0A7Y2FXX6-F1
#
_cell.length_a   1.000
_cell.length_b   1.000
_cell.length_c   1.000
_cell.angle_alpha   90.00
_cell.angle_beta   90.00
_cell.angle_gamma   90.00
#
_symmetry.space_group_name_H-M   'P 1'
#
loop_
_entity.id
_entity.type
_entity.pdbx_description
1 polymer ?
#
loop_
_entity_poly.entity_id
_entity_poly.type
_entity_poly.pdbx_seq_one_letter_code
_entity_poly.pdbx_strand_id
1 'polypeptide(L)'
;MLYKKILGIGLITLLFASCLGDKVDLTDQKLEGRWEITQAFREGRETRTLKDGFFDFTSPDQFRTNILNDEQNYKYRLSGNKIIVESNPIVNYTVLQMLSDT
;
A
#
# COMPACT_ATOMS: atom_id res chain seq x y z
N MET A 1 14.95 12.25 -53.87
CA MET A 1 15.40 12.54 -52.49
C MET A 1 14.17 12.64 -51.58
N LEU A 2 13.64 11.52 -51.06
CA LEU A 2 12.41 11.58 -50.23
C LEU A 2 12.37 10.60 -49.05
N TYR A 3 13.48 9.95 -48.70
CA TYR A 3 13.56 9.03 -47.55
C TYR A 3 14.30 9.61 -46.33
N LYS A 4 14.87 10.81 -46.45
CA LYS A 4 15.67 11.44 -45.38
C LYS A 4 14.86 12.08 -44.24
N LYS A 5 13.52 12.09 -44.30
CA LYS A 5 12.67 12.76 -43.29
C LYS A 5 11.85 11.83 -42.40
N ILE A 6 11.86 10.52 -42.63
CA ILE A 6 10.99 9.58 -41.89
C ILE A 6 11.71 8.96 -40.68
N LEU A 7 13.03 9.13 -40.55
CA LEU A 7 13.84 8.52 -39.49
C LEU A 7 13.69 9.17 -38.10
N GLY A 8 12.97 10.29 -37.98
CA GLY A 8 12.88 11.06 -36.73
C GLY A 8 11.66 10.79 -35.85
N ILE A 9 10.64 10.08 -36.35
CA ILE A 9 9.32 10.03 -35.69
C ILE A 9 9.12 8.72 -34.89
N GLY A 10 9.90 7.67 -35.16
CA GLY A 10 9.77 6.38 -34.47
C GLY A 10 10.36 6.30 -33.06
N LEU A 11 11.18 7.29 -32.64
CA LEU A 11 11.92 7.23 -31.37
C LEU A 11 11.20 7.94 -30.20
N ILE A 12 10.20 8.76 -30.47
CA ILE A 12 9.51 9.59 -29.46
C ILE A 12 8.34 8.85 -28.78
N THR A 13 7.80 7.80 -29.40
CA THR A 13 6.68 7.01 -28.85
C THR A 13 7.09 6.00 -27.79
N LEU A 14 8.38 5.68 -27.63
CA LEU A 14 8.87 4.72 -26.62
C LEU A 14 9.03 5.31 -25.19
N LEU A 15 8.89 6.63 -25.01
CA LEU A 15 9.12 7.28 -23.71
C LEU A 15 7.86 7.38 -22.83
N PHE A 16 6.68 7.00 -23.33
CA PHE A 16 5.43 7.02 -22.56
C PHE A 16 5.05 5.68 -21.92
N ALA A 17 5.85 4.63 -22.11
CA ALA A 17 5.70 3.37 -21.38
C ALA A 17 6.34 3.42 -19.97
N SER A 18 6.49 4.62 -19.39
CA SER A 18 7.05 4.78 -18.06
C SER A 18 5.94 4.71 -17.02
N CYS A 19 6.07 3.75 -16.12
CA CYS A 19 5.49 3.72 -14.79
C CYS A 19 3.97 3.43 -14.70
N LEU A 20 3.54 2.29 -15.24
CA LEU A 20 2.58 1.50 -14.45
C LEU A 20 3.41 0.80 -13.37
N GLY A 21 3.62 1.47 -12.23
CA GLY A 21 4.21 0.82 -11.06
C GLY A 21 3.38 -0.42 -10.73
N ASP A 22 4.06 -1.53 -10.46
CA ASP A 22 3.42 -2.79 -10.13
C ASP A 22 2.38 -2.55 -9.03
N LYS A 23 1.11 -2.78 -9.37
CA LYS A 23 0.03 -2.63 -8.41
C LYS A 23 0.16 -3.79 -7.45
N VAL A 24 0.43 -3.49 -6.18
CA VAL A 24 0.37 -4.51 -5.12
C VAL A 24 -1.03 -5.09 -5.11
N ASP A 25 -1.17 -6.37 -5.42
CA ASP A 25 -2.42 -7.08 -5.25
C ASP A 25 -2.35 -7.88 -3.95
N LEU A 26 -3.21 -7.53 -2.99
CA LEU A 26 -3.28 -8.20 -1.70
C LEU A 26 -4.17 -9.44 -1.73
N THR A 27 -4.86 -9.73 -2.84
CA THR A 27 -5.86 -10.81 -2.90
C THR A 27 -5.24 -12.18 -2.64
N ASP A 28 -3.97 -12.38 -3.01
CA ASP A 28 -3.22 -13.62 -2.79
C ASP A 28 -2.18 -13.51 -1.65
N GLN A 29 -2.13 -12.38 -0.94
CA GLN A 29 -1.12 -12.13 0.09
C GLN A 29 -1.60 -12.52 1.48
N LYS A 30 -0.71 -13.15 2.24
CA LYS A 30 -0.92 -13.51 3.63
C LYS A 30 -0.53 -12.35 4.54
N LEU A 31 -1.52 -11.64 5.07
CA LEU A 31 -1.31 -10.57 6.05
C LEU A 31 -1.36 -11.08 7.50
N GLU A 32 -1.61 -12.38 7.71
CA GLU A 32 -1.86 -12.92 9.05
C GLU A 32 -0.70 -12.65 10.01
N GLY A 33 -1.06 -12.28 11.23
CA GLY A 33 -0.10 -11.99 12.30
C GLY A 33 0.00 -10.50 12.65
N ARG A 34 1.02 -10.18 13.45
CA ARG A 34 1.22 -8.86 14.04
C ARG A 34 2.36 -8.13 13.36
N TRP A 35 2.05 -6.95 12.87
CA TRP A 35 2.94 -6.03 12.18
C TRP A 35 3.22 -4.83 13.07
N GLU A 36 4.49 -4.63 13.41
CA GLU A 36 4.93 -3.49 14.22
C GLU A 36 5.34 -2.33 13.31
N ILE A 37 4.92 -1.11 13.67
CA ILE A 37 5.37 0.09 12.97
C ILE A 37 6.78 0.43 13.43
N THR A 38 7.73 0.27 12.51
CA THR A 38 9.14 0.62 12.74
C THR A 38 9.44 2.08 12.42
N GLN A 39 8.72 2.67 11.46
CA GLN A 39 8.92 4.04 11.03
C GLN A 39 7.62 4.65 10.47
N ALA A 40 7.40 5.93 10.73
CA ALA A 40 6.24 6.67 10.23
C ALA A 40 6.63 8.07 9.78
N PHE A 41 5.96 8.58 8.75
CA PHE A 41 6.19 9.90 8.19
C PHE A 41 4.91 10.73 8.17
N ARG A 42 5.03 12.02 8.49
CA ARG A 42 3.98 13.02 8.31
C ARG A 42 4.59 14.21 7.59
N GLU A 43 3.99 14.59 6.46
CA GLU A 43 4.46 15.70 5.62
C GLU A 43 5.95 15.55 5.22
N GLY A 44 6.36 14.32 4.90
CA GLY A 44 7.72 13.99 4.48
C GLY A 44 8.77 13.98 5.61
N ARG A 45 8.38 14.21 6.86
CA ARG A 45 9.26 14.13 8.03
C ARG A 45 8.91 12.94 8.88
N GLU A 46 9.93 12.27 9.42
CA GLU A 46 9.71 11.19 10.36
C GLU A 46 8.96 11.72 11.60
N THR A 47 7.99 10.95 12.07
CA THR A 47 7.21 11.26 13.27
C THR A 47 7.26 10.10 14.25
N ARG A 48 7.25 10.44 15.54
CA ARG A 48 7.16 9.47 16.65
C ARG A 48 5.74 9.24 17.13
N THR A 49 4.74 9.87 16.52
CA THR A 49 3.33 9.75 16.95
C THR A 49 2.82 8.31 16.87
N LEU A 50 3.34 7.50 15.96
CA LEU A 50 2.96 6.09 15.79
C LEU A 50 4.02 5.14 16.35
N LYS A 51 4.88 5.62 17.25
CA LYS A 51 5.85 4.77 17.94
C LYS A 51 5.09 3.69 18.72
N ASP A 52 5.59 2.45 18.64
CA ASP A 52 4.97 1.28 19.27
C ASP A 52 3.54 1.00 18.72
N GLY A 53 3.22 1.57 17.56
CA GLY A 53 1.99 1.32 16.82
C GLY A 53 2.03 -0.05 16.16
N PHE A 54 0.90 -0.75 16.11
CA PHE A 54 0.83 -2.06 15.46
C PHE A 54 -0.44 -2.25 14.64
N PHE A 55 -0.39 -3.19 13.70
CA PHE A 55 -1.54 -3.81 13.04
C PHE A 55 -1.54 -5.29 13.32
N ASP A 56 -2.68 -5.85 13.68
CA ASP A 56 -2.78 -7.26 14.07
C ASP A 56 -3.94 -7.94 13.35
N PHE A 57 -3.60 -8.88 12.46
CA PHE A 57 -4.50 -9.66 11.62
C PHE A 57 -4.56 -11.11 12.12
N THR A 58 -4.96 -11.29 13.40
CA THR A 58 -4.95 -12.60 14.09
C THR A 58 -5.90 -13.65 13.50
N SER A 59 -6.94 -13.25 12.79
CA SER A 59 -7.88 -14.18 12.16
C SER A 59 -8.45 -13.62 10.86
N PRO A 60 -8.96 -14.48 9.97
CA PRO A 60 -9.66 -14.04 8.77
C PRO A 60 -10.73 -13.03 9.18
N ASP A 61 -10.68 -11.85 8.59
CA ASP A 61 -11.60 -10.72 8.83
C ASP A 61 -11.50 -10.04 10.20
N GLN A 62 -10.54 -10.34 11.09
CA GLN A 62 -10.32 -9.54 12.31
C GLN A 62 -9.06 -8.68 12.23
N PHE A 63 -9.22 -7.41 12.61
CA PHE A 63 -8.17 -6.40 12.65
C PHE A 63 -8.15 -5.71 14.01
N ARG A 64 -6.97 -5.59 14.61
CA ARG A 64 -6.75 -4.85 15.84
C ARG A 64 -5.56 -3.90 15.69
N THR A 65 -5.65 -2.72 16.29
CA THR A 65 -4.59 -1.72 16.30
C THR A 65 -4.74 -0.81 17.52
N ASN A 66 -3.65 -0.21 17.98
CA ASN A 66 -3.62 0.84 18.99
C ASN A 66 -3.55 2.27 18.39
N ILE A 67 -3.67 2.39 17.07
CA ILE A 67 -3.57 3.66 16.35
C ILE A 67 -4.94 4.30 16.17
N LEU A 68 -6.01 3.50 16.28
CA LEU A 68 -7.37 3.99 16.35
C LEU A 68 -7.70 4.35 17.79
N ASN A 69 -8.64 5.28 17.98
CA ASN A 69 -8.98 5.86 19.28
C ASN A 69 -9.73 4.90 20.23
N ASP A 70 -9.86 3.63 19.88
CA ASP A 70 -10.46 2.59 20.72
C ASP A 70 -9.70 1.27 20.57
N GLU A 71 -9.87 0.40 21.57
CA GLU A 71 -9.22 -0.91 21.63
C GLU A 71 -10.18 -2.03 21.19
N GLN A 72 -10.96 -1.79 20.13
CA GLN A 72 -11.90 -2.79 19.62
C GLN A 72 -11.28 -3.65 18.51
N ASN A 73 -11.83 -4.86 18.35
CA ASN A 73 -11.57 -5.67 17.18
C ASN A 73 -12.51 -5.22 16.05
N TYR A 74 -11.93 -4.84 14.92
CA TYR A 74 -12.66 -4.44 13.74
C TYR A 74 -12.75 -5.57 12.74
N LYS A 75 -13.76 -5.49 11.87
CA LYS A 75 -13.72 -6.23 10.63
C LYS A 75 -12.84 -5.51 9.61
N TYR A 76 -12.16 -6.27 8.77
CA TYR A 76 -11.45 -5.71 7.63
C TYR A 76 -11.72 -6.53 6.37
N ARG A 77 -11.49 -5.90 5.22
CA ARG A 77 -11.55 -6.55 3.92
C ARG A 77 -10.45 -6.01 3.01
N LEU A 78 -9.98 -6.87 2.11
CA LEU A 78 -8.96 -6.53 1.12
C LEU A 78 -9.63 -6.18 -0.22
N SER A 79 -9.12 -5.14 -0.88
CA SER A 79 -9.58 -4.75 -2.22
C SER A 79 -8.43 -4.15 -3.02
N GLY A 80 -7.84 -4.95 -3.90
CA GLY A 80 -6.62 -4.58 -4.62
C GLY A 80 -5.47 -4.33 -3.64
N ASN A 81 -4.95 -3.09 -3.61
CA ASN A 81 -3.89 -2.68 -2.69
C ASN A 81 -4.39 -2.02 -1.40
N LYS A 82 -5.67 -2.15 -1.08
CA LYS A 82 -6.29 -1.47 0.07
C LYS A 82 -6.69 -2.45 1.15
N ILE A 83 -6.46 -2.03 2.40
CA ILE A 83 -7.01 -2.63 3.60
C ILE A 83 -8.13 -1.69 4.06
N ILE A 84 -9.37 -2.16 4.02
CA ILE A 84 -10.55 -1.39 4.39
C ILE A 84 -11.01 -1.89 5.76
N VAL A 85 -10.92 -1.03 6.78
CA VAL A 85 -11.31 -1.33 8.15
C VAL A 85 -12.72 -0.79 8.39
N GLU A 86 -13.64 -1.67 8.78
CA GLU A 86 -15.05 -1.37 9.06
C GLU A 86 -15.23 -0.73 10.45
N SER A 87 -14.52 0.38 10.66
CA SER A 87 -14.63 1.26 11.83
C SER A 87 -15.66 2.38 11.60
N ASN A 88 -15.90 3.21 12.62
CA ASN A 88 -16.70 4.43 12.48
C ASN A 88 -15.89 5.67 12.91
N PRO A 89 -15.36 6.47 11.97
CA PRO A 89 -15.53 6.38 10.51
C PRO A 89 -14.74 5.21 9.90
N ILE A 90 -15.12 4.78 8.69
CA ILE A 90 -14.38 3.76 7.93
C ILE A 90 -12.97 4.28 7.61
N VAL A 91 -11.96 3.46 7.92
CA VAL A 91 -10.55 3.79 7.64
C VAL A 91 -10.04 2.95 6.47
N ASN A 92 -9.27 3.59 5.59
CA ASN A 92 -8.67 2.94 4.42
C ASN A 92 -7.15 3.10 4.50
N TYR A 93 -6.43 1.97 4.48
CA TYR A 93 -4.97 1.96 4.31
C TYR A 93 -4.64 1.54 2.88
N THR A 94 -3.64 2.20 2.28
CA THR A 94 -3.13 1.84 0.96
C THR A 94 -1.76 1.21 1.15
N VAL A 95 -1.61 -0.05 0.71
CA VAL A 95 -0.33 -0.75 0.70
C VAL A 95 0.41 -0.33 -0.56
N LEU A 96 1.59 0.25 -0.36
CA LEU A 96 2.45 0.71 -1.45
C LEU A 96 3.40 -0.39 -1.91
N GLN A 97 3.85 -1.23 -0.98
CA GLN A 97 4.81 -2.29 -1.23
C GLN A 97 4.66 -3.38 -0.17
N MET A 98 4.89 -4.63 -0.57
CA MET A 98 5.10 -5.78 0.32
C MET A 98 6.51 -6.30 0.06
N LEU A 99 7.29 -6.47 1.12
CA LEU A 99 8.62 -7.07 1.05
C LEU A 99 8.53 -8.48 1.64
N SER A 100 9.13 -9.46 0.95
CA SER A 100 9.25 -10.82 1.48
C SER A 100 10.43 -10.87 2.44
N ASP A 101 10.26 -11.59 3.55
CA ASP A 101 11.36 -11.99 4.42
C ASP A 101 12.17 -13.05 3.66
N THR A 102 13.22 -12.64 2.94
CA THR A 102 14.16 -13.55 2.25
C THR A 102 15.55 -13.39 2.81
#